data_AF-D8EXF1-F1
#
_entry.id   AF-D8EXF1-F1
#
_cell.length_a   1.000
_cell.length_b   1.000
_cell.length_c   1.000
_cell.angle_alpha   90.00
_cell.angle_beta   90.00
_cell.angle_gamma   90.00
#
_symmetry.space_group_name_H-M   'P 1'
#
loop_
_entity.id
_entity.type
_entity.pdbx_description
1 polymer ?
#
loop_
_entity_poly.entity_id
_entity_poly.type
_entity_poly.pdbx_seq_one_letter_code
_entity_poly.pdbx_strand_id
1 'polypeptide(L)'
;MSTGTESGTFSEREDTYNAIIGAVDALPLQSKARPMPENSITEKVNKFLESKGIGAMTDDMAPSANSLEAVSKQISKMKETDRKSGLKVGAVKAFKNAVIISMDQAITYESFLDR
;
A
#
# COMPACT_ATOMS: atom_id res chain seq x y z
N MET A 1 -3.03 21.12 -1.87
CA MET A 1 -2.83 20.53 -3.21
C MET A 1 -1.37 20.09 -3.28
N SER A 2 -1.06 18.82 -3.56
CA SER A 2 0.35 18.43 -3.77
C SER A 2 0.75 18.82 -5.20
N THR A 3 1.73 19.71 -5.30
CA THR A 3 2.13 20.43 -6.52
C THR A 3 3.07 19.66 -7.45
N GLY A 4 3.39 18.41 -7.11
CA GLY A 4 4.43 17.67 -7.82
C GLY A 4 5.83 18.07 -7.35
N THR A 5 6.85 17.52 -8.00
CA THR A 5 8.25 17.70 -7.65
C THR A 5 9.14 17.70 -8.90
N GLU A 6 10.36 18.21 -8.75
CA GLU A 6 11.40 18.12 -9.77
C GLU A 6 12.50 17.15 -9.33
N SER A 7 13.15 16.45 -10.27
CA SER A 7 14.21 15.49 -9.95
C SER A 7 15.42 16.15 -9.29
N GLY A 8 15.72 17.41 -9.64
CA GLY A 8 16.84 18.17 -9.05
C GLY A 8 16.72 18.40 -7.54
N THR A 9 15.51 18.28 -6.99
CA THR A 9 15.23 18.42 -5.54
C THR A 9 15.03 17.07 -4.85
N PHE A 10 15.33 15.95 -5.52
CA PHE A 10 15.09 14.61 -4.98
C PHE A 10 15.87 14.35 -3.67
N SER A 11 17.10 14.86 -3.55
CA SER A 11 17.94 14.69 -2.36
C SER A 11 17.29 15.22 -1.09
N GLU A 12 16.43 16.23 -1.18
CA GLU A 12 15.68 16.80 -0.04
C GLU A 12 14.64 15.81 0.52
N ARG A 13 14.23 14.82 -0.28
CA ARG A 13 13.15 13.88 0.02
C ARG A 13 13.63 12.44 0.17
N GLU A 14 14.85 12.13 -0.24
CA GLU A 14 15.37 10.76 -0.28
C GLU A 14 15.28 10.07 1.08
N ASP A 15 15.70 10.75 2.15
CA ASP A 15 15.63 10.22 3.51
C ASP A 15 14.19 9.99 3.98
N THR A 16 13.27 10.86 3.58
CA THR A 16 11.84 10.68 3.88
C THR A 16 11.29 9.44 3.20
N TYR A 17 11.63 9.21 1.91
CA TYR A 17 11.24 7.97 1.24
C TYR A 17 11.82 6.74 1.93
N ASN A 18 13.11 6.77 2.29
CA ASN A 18 13.77 5.64 2.93
C ASN A 18 13.12 5.30 4.28
N ALA A 19 12.82 6.31 5.09
CA ALA A 19 12.15 6.12 6.38
C ALA A 19 10.76 5.51 6.22
N ILE A 20 9.95 6.02 5.27
CA ILE A 20 8.60 5.52 5.03
C ILE A 20 8.65 4.09 4.47
N ILE A 21 9.52 3.81 3.50
CA ILE A 21 9.67 2.47 2.91
C ILE A 21 10.07 1.47 4.00
N GLY A 22 11.09 1.79 4.80
CA GLY A 22 11.52 0.92 5.90
C GLY A 22 10.42 0.66 6.94
N ALA A 23 9.65 1.69 7.29
CA ALA A 23 8.51 1.54 8.20
C ALA A 23 7.41 0.65 7.62
N VAL A 24 7.09 0.82 6.33
CA VAL A 24 6.05 0.01 5.67
C VAL A 24 6.53 -1.42 5.44
N ASP A 25 7.79 -1.66 5.06
CA ASP A 25 8.36 -3.01 4.86
C ASP A 25 8.36 -3.86 6.11
N ALA A 26 8.39 -3.25 7.29
CA ALA A 26 8.26 -3.95 8.56
C ALA A 26 6.85 -4.50 8.82
N LEU A 27 5.80 -3.89 8.25
CA LEU A 27 4.41 -4.25 8.52
C LEU A 27 4.02 -5.62 7.91
N PRO A 28 4.37 -5.97 6.65
CA PRO A 28 4.16 -7.32 6.12
C PRO A 28 4.83 -8.41 6.97
N LEU A 29 6.03 -8.16 7.50
CA LEU A 29 6.72 -9.13 8.37
C LEU A 29 5.92 -9.43 9.63
N GLN A 30 5.30 -8.40 10.23
CA GLN A 30 4.42 -8.55 11.39
C GLN A 30 3.10 -9.25 11.02
N SER A 31 2.51 -8.92 9.87
CA SER A 31 1.26 -9.53 9.40
C SER A 31 1.44 -11.01 9.07
N LYS A 32 2.54 -11.40 8.40
CA LYS A 32 2.87 -12.80 8.08
C LYS A 32 3.13 -13.68 9.30
N ALA A 33 3.46 -13.10 10.45
CA ALA A 33 3.63 -13.85 11.70
C ALA A 33 2.29 -14.31 12.31
N ARG A 34 1.15 -13.82 11.81
CA ARG A 34 -0.18 -14.19 12.27
C ARG A 34 -0.71 -15.43 11.52
N PRO A 35 -1.57 -16.26 12.13
CA PRO A 35 -2.18 -17.40 11.44
C PRO A 35 -3.05 -16.93 10.27
N MET A 36 -3.04 -17.69 9.17
CA MET A 36 -3.92 -17.43 8.03
C MET A 36 -5.38 -17.65 8.44
N PRO A 37 -6.30 -16.71 8.18
CA PRO A 37 -7.71 -16.86 8.55
C PRO A 37 -8.40 -17.95 7.72
N GLU A 38 -9.50 -18.48 8.26
CA GLU A 38 -10.35 -19.41 7.51
C GLU A 38 -10.96 -18.73 6.27
N ASN A 39 -11.15 -19.50 5.20
CA ASN A 39 -11.65 -19.03 3.90
C ASN A 39 -12.95 -18.20 3.99
N SER A 40 -13.81 -18.49 4.96
CA SER A 40 -15.08 -17.77 5.18
C SER A 40 -14.91 -16.30 5.54
N ILE A 41 -13.78 -15.91 6.15
CA ILE A 41 -13.44 -14.52 6.45
C ILE A 41 -12.98 -13.82 5.18
N THR A 42 -12.08 -14.45 4.41
CA THR A 42 -11.58 -13.94 3.13
C THR A 42 -12.71 -13.64 2.14
N GLU A 43 -13.71 -14.53 2.04
CA GLU A 43 -14.89 -14.31 1.20
C GLU A 43 -15.72 -13.08 1.63
N LYS A 44 -15.93 -12.89 2.93
CA LYS A 44 -16.67 -11.73 3.47
C LYS A 44 -15.93 -10.43 3.17
N VAL A 45 -14.61 -10.44 3.33
CA VAL A 45 -13.80 -9.27 3.05
C VAL A 45 -13.80 -8.96 1.54
N ASN A 46 -13.62 -9.96 0.68
CA ASN A 46 -13.69 -9.75 -0.77
C ASN A 46 -15.04 -9.18 -1.21
N LYS A 47 -16.16 -9.69 -0.68
CA LYS A 47 -17.50 -9.10 -0.95
C LYS A 47 -17.63 -7.65 -0.47
N PHE A 48 -17.08 -7.33 0.70
CA PHE A 48 -17.10 -5.96 1.21
C PHE A 48 -16.24 -5.02 0.36
N LEU A 49 -15.04 -5.46 -0.04
CA LEU A 49 -14.16 -4.69 -0.93
C LEU A 49 -14.79 -4.48 -2.31
N GLU A 50 -15.43 -5.49 -2.89
CA GLU A 50 -16.17 -5.38 -4.14
C GLU A 50 -17.31 -4.35 -4.04
N SER A 51 -18.02 -4.30 -2.90
CA SER A 51 -19.05 -3.29 -2.66
C SER A 51 -18.50 -1.85 -2.62
N LYS A 52 -17.21 -1.70 -2.31
CA LYS A 52 -16.47 -0.42 -2.36
C LYS A 52 -15.83 -0.15 -3.74
N GLY A 53 -16.03 -1.03 -4.73
CA GLY A 53 -15.37 -0.93 -6.03
C GLY A 53 -13.88 -1.28 -6.03
N ILE A 54 -13.43 -2.00 -4.99
CA ILE A 54 -12.05 -2.47 -4.85
C ILE A 54 -12.00 -3.95 -5.27
N GLY A 55 -11.03 -4.32 -6.12
CA GLY A 55 -10.89 -5.69 -6.61
C GLY A 55 -10.56 -6.70 -5.49
N ALA A 56 -10.98 -7.95 -5.71
CA ALA A 56 -10.74 -9.06 -4.79
C ALA A 56 -9.24 -9.36 -4.61
N MET A 57 -8.87 -9.86 -3.43
CA MET A 57 -7.52 -10.30 -3.15
C MET A 57 -7.30 -11.74 -3.62
N THR A 58 -6.17 -12.01 -4.26
CA THR A 58 -5.76 -13.36 -4.71
C THR A 58 -4.95 -14.06 -3.63
N ASP A 59 -5.17 -15.37 -3.48
CA ASP A 59 -4.58 -16.21 -2.43
C ASP A 59 -3.08 -16.47 -2.64
N ASP A 60 -2.35 -16.52 -1.50
CA ASP A 60 -1.08 -17.23 -1.22
C ASP A 60 -0.41 -16.68 0.07
N MET A 61 -0.89 -15.54 0.60
CA MET A 61 -0.40 -14.91 1.84
C MET A 61 -1.54 -14.24 2.62
N ALA A 62 -1.29 -13.89 3.89
CA ALA A 62 -2.22 -13.07 4.68
C ALA A 62 -2.64 -11.83 3.87
N PRO A 63 -3.95 -11.60 3.65
CA PRO A 63 -4.40 -10.55 2.73
C PRO A 63 -3.93 -9.14 3.13
N SER A 64 -3.81 -8.85 4.43
CA SER A 64 -3.21 -7.60 4.91
C SER A 64 -1.71 -7.50 4.58
N ALA A 65 -0.94 -8.59 4.65
CA ALA A 65 0.46 -8.61 4.23
C ALA A 65 0.60 -8.29 2.73
N ASN A 66 -0.25 -8.86 1.89
CA ASN A 66 -0.28 -8.57 0.45
C ASN A 66 -0.54 -7.09 0.17
N SER A 67 -1.52 -6.52 0.86
CA SER A 67 -1.86 -5.10 0.74
C SER A 67 -0.74 -4.19 1.24
N LEU A 68 -0.10 -4.52 2.35
CA LEU A 68 1.03 -3.75 2.89
C LEU A 68 2.26 -3.83 1.98
N GLU A 69 2.54 -4.98 1.37
CA GLU A 69 3.56 -5.10 0.32
C GLU A 69 3.23 -4.22 -0.89
N ALA A 70 1.95 -4.15 -1.28
CA ALA A 70 1.53 -3.27 -2.37
C ALA A 70 1.79 -1.80 -2.02
N VAL A 71 1.56 -1.36 -0.78
CA VAL A 71 1.92 0.00 -0.33
C VAL A 71 3.41 0.24 -0.51
N SER A 72 4.27 -0.65 0.00
CA SER A 72 5.73 -0.49 -0.13
C SER A 72 6.16 -0.40 -1.59
N LYS A 73 5.63 -1.28 -2.46
CA LYS A 73 5.91 -1.28 -3.89
C LYS A 73 5.52 0.05 -4.55
N GLN A 74 4.37 0.63 -4.19
CA GLN A 74 3.94 1.92 -4.74
C GLN A 74 4.83 3.08 -4.29
N ILE A 75 5.22 3.12 -3.01
CA ILE A 75 6.10 4.18 -2.47
C ILE A 75 7.51 4.06 -3.05
N SER A 76 8.03 2.84 -3.20
CA SER A 76 9.31 2.57 -3.86
C SER A 76 9.31 3.01 -5.32
N LYS A 77 8.23 2.72 -6.06
CA LYS A 77 8.05 3.18 -7.44
C LYS A 77 7.90 4.70 -7.53
N MET A 78 7.24 5.33 -6.55
CA MET A 78 7.15 6.78 -6.44
C MET A 78 8.53 7.40 -6.22
N LYS A 79 9.35 6.85 -5.31
CA LYS A 79 10.75 7.25 -5.09
C LYS A 79 11.56 7.18 -6.39
N GLU A 80 11.49 6.06 -7.11
CA GLU A 80 12.22 5.86 -8.37
C GLU A 80 11.78 6.87 -9.45
N THR A 81 10.48 7.11 -9.55
CA THR A 81 9.92 8.08 -10.50
C THR A 81 10.38 9.51 -10.17
N ASP A 82 10.33 9.88 -8.89
CA ASP A 82 10.79 11.19 -8.39
C ASP A 82 12.29 11.39 -8.67
N ARG A 83 13.10 10.37 -8.37
CA ARG A 83 14.55 10.39 -8.64
C ARG A 83 14.86 10.59 -10.12
N LYS A 84 14.14 9.88 -10.99
CA LYS A 84 14.39 9.87 -12.44
C LYS A 84 13.94 11.15 -13.14
N SER A 85 12.77 11.68 -12.78
CA SER A 85 12.12 12.74 -13.55
C SER A 85 11.33 13.75 -12.72
N GLY A 86 11.36 13.66 -11.40
CA GLY A 86 10.39 14.33 -10.55
C GLY A 86 8.99 13.71 -10.69
N LEU A 87 8.05 14.22 -9.90
CA LEU A 87 6.67 13.76 -9.89
C LEU A 87 5.75 14.82 -10.47
N LYS A 88 5.08 14.49 -11.57
CA LYS A 88 3.97 15.31 -12.07
C LYS A 88 2.77 15.20 -11.15
N VAL A 89 1.95 16.24 -11.08
CA VAL A 89 0.71 16.26 -10.25
C VAL A 89 -0.18 15.03 -10.48
N GLY A 90 -0.32 14.59 -11.74
CA GLY A 90 -1.08 13.37 -12.07
C GLY A 90 -0.47 12.11 -11.47
N ALA A 91 0.86 11.97 -11.50
CA ALA A 91 1.57 10.84 -10.91
C ALA A 91 1.41 10.83 -9.38
N VAL A 92 1.54 11.99 -8.73
CA VAL A 92 1.31 12.11 -7.29
C VAL A 92 -0.10 11.64 -6.90
N LYS A 93 -1.12 12.07 -7.65
CA LYS A 93 -2.51 11.64 -7.41
C LYS A 93 -2.67 10.13 -7.60
N ALA A 94 -2.09 9.56 -8.65
CA ALA A 94 -2.15 8.13 -8.92
C ALA A 94 -1.48 7.30 -7.81
N PHE A 95 -0.26 7.65 -7.41
CA PHE A 95 0.43 6.97 -6.31
C PHE A 95 -0.34 7.09 -4.99
N LYS A 96 -0.84 8.29 -4.67
CA LYS A 96 -1.66 8.51 -3.47
C LYS A 96 -2.89 7.61 -3.47
N ASN A 97 -3.63 7.56 -4.58
CA ASN A 97 -4.81 6.71 -4.67
C ASN A 97 -4.47 5.23 -4.52
N ALA A 98 -3.40 4.75 -5.16
CA ALA A 98 -2.96 3.37 -5.04
C ALA A 98 -2.60 3.01 -3.59
N VAL A 99 -1.85 3.89 -2.90
CA VAL A 99 -1.51 3.70 -1.47
C VAL A 99 -2.76 3.68 -0.60
N ILE A 100 -3.72 4.58 -0.83
CA ILE A 100 -4.98 4.63 -0.06
C ILE A 100 -5.79 3.34 -0.26
N ILE A 101 -5.92 2.85 -1.48
CA ILE A 101 -6.66 1.62 -1.77
C ILE A 101 -6.01 0.43 -1.05
N SER A 102 -4.68 0.30 -1.15
CA SER A 102 -3.95 -0.78 -0.48
C SER A 102 -4.01 -0.66 1.06
N MET A 103 -4.04 0.55 1.61
CA MET A 103 -4.24 0.75 3.05
C MET A 103 -5.66 0.40 3.49
N ASP A 104 -6.70 0.83 2.76
CA ASP A 104 -8.11 0.48 3.07
C ASP A 104 -8.32 -1.03 3.02
N GLN A 105 -7.70 -1.68 2.05
CA GLN A 105 -7.61 -3.12 1.92
C GLN A 105 -6.98 -3.79 3.16
N ALA A 106 -5.79 -3.35 3.59
CA ALA A 106 -5.13 -3.89 4.77
C ALA A 106 -5.97 -3.70 6.05
N ILE A 107 -6.46 -2.48 6.28
CA ILE A 107 -7.26 -2.12 7.47
C ILE A 107 -8.58 -2.91 7.49
N THR A 108 -9.25 -3.03 6.34
CA THR A 108 -10.50 -3.80 6.24
C THR A 108 -10.23 -5.24 6.66
N TYR A 109 -9.19 -5.87 6.13
CA TYR A 109 -8.85 -7.24 6.52
C TYR A 109 -8.58 -7.37 8.01
N GLU A 110 -7.73 -6.49 8.57
CA GLU A 110 -7.41 -6.49 10.00
C GLU A 110 -8.67 -6.29 10.87
N SER A 111 -9.58 -5.40 10.47
CA SER A 111 -10.84 -5.17 11.21
C SER A 111 -11.75 -6.40 11.24
N PHE A 112 -11.75 -7.22 10.19
CA PHE A 112 -12.52 -8.46 10.15
C PHE A 112 -11.86 -9.59 10.95
N LEU A 113 -10.55 -9.51 11.21
CA LEU A 113 -9.83 -10.43 12.09
C LEU A 113 -10.05 -10.12 13.57
N ASP A 114 -10.07 -8.82 13.92
CA ASP A 114 -10.23 -8.36 15.30
C ASP A 114 -11.68 -8.46 15.84
N ARG A 115 -12.63 -8.88 14.98
CA ARG A 115 -14.08 -9.04 15.19
C ARG A 115 -14.90 -7.76 15.22
#